data_AF-K2MVD6-F1
#
_entry.id   AF-K2MVD6-F1
#
_cell.length_a   1.000
_cell.length_b   1.000
_cell.length_c   1.000
_cell.angle_alpha   90.00
_cell.angle_beta   90.00
_cell.angle_gamma   90.00
#
_symmetry.space_group_name_H-M   'P 1'
#
loop_
_entity.id
_entity.type
_entity.pdbx_description
1 polymer ?
#
loop_
_entity_poly.entity_id
_entity_poly.type
_entity_poly.pdbx_seq_one_letter_code
_entity_poly.pdbx_strand_id
1 'polypeptide(L)'
;MTGGRTVVVDGAVLELVGGGVSLDAAVFGGDVAFYASARVVASGGAVLRVSGGQVYAAHGLVFDSGVEANASAVVVNDNAGVLTDGALLVLRGLASFASGSWLSVRGNSISGRLLSVPSYPRSAELVQSTLTLHGNAGSGPVVMDGTVALGGAGRKFFVGCLTLNGQALQPMDYRSAGVVGEFRPVACGACDADVRCFAAATRAMSGSCRCRCAEGGYGRDCLPMYLPHVDGCNRTPGMPQLSHTATLTETRSLTPMWTATPTPSL
;
A
#
# COMPACT_ATOMS: atom_id res chain seq x y z
N MET A 1 -23.23 1.42 -2.81
CA MET A 1 -22.22 0.62 -2.10
C MET A 1 -22.22 -0.79 -2.66
N THR A 2 -21.31 -1.10 -3.57
CA THR A 2 -21.13 -2.48 -4.07
C THR A 2 -20.37 -3.29 -3.02
N GLY A 3 -20.77 -4.54 -2.79
CA GLY A 3 -20.22 -5.43 -1.76
C GLY A 3 -18.70 -5.34 -1.62
N GLY A 4 -18.25 -4.91 -0.44
CA GLY A 4 -16.85 -4.72 -0.14
C GLY A 4 -16.16 -6.05 0.14
N ARG A 5 -15.00 -6.26 -0.49
CA ARG A 5 -14.07 -7.33 -0.07
C ARG A 5 -13.12 -6.69 0.92
N THR A 6 -13.13 -7.19 2.15
CA THR A 6 -12.25 -6.76 3.23
C THR A 6 -11.48 -7.97 3.75
N VAL A 7 -10.27 -7.73 4.23
CA VAL A 7 -9.50 -8.71 4.99
C VAL A 7 -9.45 -8.24 6.43
N VAL A 8 -9.90 -9.10 7.35
CA VAL A 8 -9.89 -8.80 8.78
C VAL A 8 -8.96 -9.79 9.48
N VAL A 9 -8.05 -9.27 10.30
CA VAL A 9 -7.18 -10.03 11.18
C VAL A 9 -7.54 -9.67 12.62
N ASP A 10 -8.26 -10.56 13.28
CA ASP A 10 -8.70 -10.38 14.66
C ASP A 10 -7.97 -11.31 15.63
N GLY A 11 -7.87 -10.89 16.89
CA GLY A 11 -7.16 -11.59 17.95
C GLY A 11 -6.05 -10.75 18.58
N ALA A 12 -5.15 -11.41 19.32
CA ALA A 12 -4.09 -10.71 20.04
C ALA A 12 -2.88 -10.37 19.16
N VAL A 13 -2.39 -11.35 18.41
CA VAL A 13 -1.17 -11.23 17.59
C VAL A 13 -1.31 -12.05 16.31
N LEU A 14 -0.95 -11.47 15.17
CA LEU A 14 -0.63 -12.18 13.93
C LEU A 14 0.89 -12.20 13.79
N GLU A 15 1.49 -13.36 13.98
CA GLU A 15 2.94 -13.53 13.89
C GLU A 15 3.34 -14.22 12.58
N LEU A 16 4.22 -13.56 11.83
CA LEU A 16 4.82 -14.07 10.60
C LEU A 16 6.31 -14.31 10.88
N VAL A 17 6.74 -15.57 10.82
CA VAL A 17 8.14 -15.97 11.08
C VAL A 17 8.70 -16.66 9.84
N GLY A 18 9.66 -16.03 9.15
CA GLY A 18 10.27 -16.59 7.94
C GLY A 18 9.29 -16.93 6.81
N GLY A 19 8.10 -16.33 6.86
CA GLY A 19 7.00 -16.55 5.93
C GLY A 19 6.30 -15.23 5.59
N GLY A 20 5.21 -15.28 4.84
CA GLY A 20 4.61 -14.04 4.38
C GLY A 20 3.20 -14.16 3.86
N VAL A 21 2.55 -13.01 3.80
CA VAL A 21 1.21 -12.82 3.28
C VAL A 21 1.31 -11.81 2.15
N SER A 22 0.83 -12.19 0.95
CA SER A 22 0.74 -11.28 -0.19
C SER A 22 -0.72 -11.14 -0.62
N LEU A 23 -1.20 -9.90 -0.69
CA LEU A 23 -2.48 -9.52 -1.26
C LEU A 23 -2.21 -8.82 -2.58
N ASP A 24 -2.12 -9.61 -3.65
CA ASP A 24 -1.79 -9.15 -4.99
C ASP A 24 -3.03 -9.00 -5.86
N ALA A 25 -3.10 -7.92 -6.64
CA ALA A 25 -4.17 -7.67 -7.61
C ALA A 25 -5.60 -7.79 -7.02
N ALA A 26 -5.73 -7.58 -5.71
CA ALA A 26 -6.99 -7.65 -5.01
C ALA A 26 -7.82 -6.39 -5.23
N VAL A 27 -9.14 -6.54 -5.29
CA VAL A 27 -10.08 -5.42 -5.29
C VAL A 27 -10.72 -5.35 -3.91
N PHE A 28 -10.39 -4.29 -3.17
CA PHE A 28 -10.93 -4.02 -1.84
C PHE A 28 -12.06 -3.01 -1.90
N GLY A 29 -12.99 -3.12 -0.96
CA GLY A 29 -13.96 -2.06 -0.71
C GLY A 29 -14.74 -2.25 0.57
N GLY A 30 -15.67 -1.33 0.82
CA GLY A 30 -16.44 -1.27 2.06
C GLY A 30 -15.90 -0.19 3.00
N ASP A 31 -16.05 -0.39 4.30
CA ASP A 31 -15.58 0.58 5.29
C ASP A 31 -14.05 0.55 5.42
N VAL A 32 -13.46 -0.64 5.51
CA VAL A 32 -12.00 -0.81 5.60
C VAL A 32 -11.53 -1.88 4.61
N ALA A 33 -10.46 -1.59 3.85
CA ALA A 33 -9.90 -2.54 2.88
C ALA A 33 -9.17 -3.72 3.57
N PHE A 34 -8.37 -3.42 4.58
CA PHE A 34 -7.72 -4.39 5.46
C PHE A 34 -7.73 -3.84 6.88
N TYR A 35 -8.21 -4.62 7.84
CA TYR A 35 -8.24 -4.23 9.24
C TYR A 35 -7.56 -5.29 10.11
N ALA A 36 -6.52 -4.89 10.84
CA ALA A 36 -5.88 -5.71 11.85
C ALA A 36 -6.11 -5.11 13.24
N SER A 37 -7.04 -5.70 14.00
CA SER A 37 -7.15 -5.49 15.44
C SER A 37 -6.08 -6.27 16.21
N ALA A 38 -5.53 -7.34 15.63
CA ALA A 38 -4.35 -8.01 16.18
C ALA A 38 -3.08 -7.20 15.95
N ARG A 39 -2.12 -7.30 16.88
CA ARG A 39 -0.77 -6.76 16.66
C ARG A 39 -0.07 -7.62 15.59
N VAL A 40 0.45 -6.99 14.54
CA VAL A 40 1.13 -7.72 13.45
C VAL A 40 2.63 -7.71 13.69
N VAL A 41 3.24 -8.89 13.77
CA VAL A 41 4.67 -9.06 14.05
C VAL A 41 5.30 -9.85 12.90
N ALA A 42 6.28 -9.27 12.23
CA ALA A 42 7.03 -9.91 11.14
C ALA A 42 8.50 -10.09 11.57
N SER A 43 8.97 -11.34 11.60
CA SER A 43 10.33 -11.66 12.03
C SER A 43 11.00 -12.73 11.14
N GLY A 44 12.33 -12.79 11.20
CA GLY A 44 13.10 -13.86 10.55
C GLY A 44 13.03 -13.86 9.02
N GLY A 45 12.94 -12.69 8.39
CA GLY A 45 12.78 -12.60 6.94
C GLY A 45 11.34 -12.70 6.47
N ALA A 46 10.37 -12.31 7.32
CA ALA A 46 8.97 -12.34 6.96
C ALA A 46 8.57 -11.16 6.06
N VAL A 47 7.48 -11.34 5.30
CA VAL A 47 6.96 -10.29 4.41
C VAL A 47 5.44 -10.18 4.49
N LEU A 48 4.95 -8.96 4.73
CA LEU A 48 3.56 -8.60 4.48
C LEU A 48 3.50 -7.67 3.27
N ARG A 49 2.82 -8.09 2.19
CA ARG A 49 2.74 -7.32 0.94
C ARG A 49 1.30 -7.10 0.51
N VAL A 50 1.01 -5.88 0.07
CA VAL A 50 -0.22 -5.52 -0.65
C VAL A 50 0.19 -4.78 -1.91
N SER A 51 -0.13 -5.34 -3.08
CA SER A 51 0.41 -4.78 -4.31
C SER A 51 -0.44 -4.98 -5.55
N GLY A 52 -0.44 -3.99 -6.44
CA GLY A 52 -1.20 -4.03 -7.70
C GLY A 52 -2.71 -4.05 -7.52
N GLY A 53 -3.21 -3.75 -6.31
CA GLY A 53 -4.62 -3.84 -5.96
C GLY A 53 -5.41 -2.57 -6.28
N GLN A 54 -6.73 -2.72 -6.23
CA GLN A 54 -7.69 -1.61 -6.29
C GLN A 54 -8.31 -1.40 -4.91
N VAL A 55 -8.36 -0.16 -4.43
CA VAL A 55 -8.86 0.17 -3.08
C VAL A 55 -10.00 1.18 -3.18
N TYR A 56 -11.25 0.74 -2.95
CA TYR A 56 -12.44 1.58 -2.96
C TYR A 56 -13.17 1.50 -1.61
N ALA A 57 -12.56 2.09 -0.58
CA ALA A 57 -13.01 1.94 0.80
C ALA A 57 -13.03 3.27 1.57
N ALA A 58 -13.64 3.30 2.75
CA ALA A 58 -13.50 4.47 3.63
C ALA A 58 -12.07 4.57 4.18
N HIS A 59 -11.47 3.45 4.59
CA HIS A 59 -10.09 3.36 5.04
C HIS A 59 -9.32 2.28 4.27
N GLY A 60 -8.01 2.49 4.06
CA GLY A 60 -7.13 1.53 3.41
C GLY A 60 -6.76 0.35 4.32
N LEU A 61 -5.46 0.16 4.50
CA LEU A 61 -4.85 -0.88 5.32
C LEU A 61 -4.60 -0.34 6.73
N VAL A 62 -5.42 -0.75 7.69
CA VAL A 62 -5.40 -0.24 9.06
C VAL A 62 -4.81 -1.28 10.01
N PHE A 63 -3.68 -0.93 10.62
CA PHE A 63 -3.04 -1.66 11.71
C PHE A 63 -3.37 -0.94 13.02
N ASP A 64 -4.40 -1.42 13.70
CA ASP A 64 -4.99 -0.74 14.85
C ASP A 64 -4.16 -0.96 16.11
N SER A 65 -3.78 -2.21 16.38
CA SER A 65 -2.96 -2.60 17.55
C SER A 65 -1.46 -2.53 17.33
N GLY A 66 -1.02 -2.24 16.10
CA GLY A 66 0.37 -1.96 15.77
C GLY A 66 1.03 -2.98 14.83
N VAL A 67 2.21 -2.59 14.36
CA VAL A 67 3.07 -3.34 13.46
C VAL A 67 4.50 -3.34 13.96
N GLU A 68 5.12 -4.51 14.00
CA GLU A 68 6.52 -4.71 14.33
C GLU A 68 7.20 -5.52 13.24
N ALA A 69 8.38 -5.09 12.81
CA ALA A 69 9.20 -5.83 11.85
C ALA A 69 10.64 -5.94 12.35
N ASN A 70 11.19 -7.14 12.29
CA ASN A 70 12.58 -7.41 12.61
C ASN A 70 13.23 -8.22 11.49
N ALA A 71 14.23 -7.64 10.83
CA ALA A 71 14.82 -8.17 9.60
C ALA A 71 13.77 -8.61 8.56
N SER A 72 12.69 -7.84 8.43
CA SER A 72 11.47 -8.22 7.70
C SER A 72 10.93 -7.04 6.89
N ALA A 73 9.95 -7.29 5.99
CA ALA A 73 9.43 -6.25 5.10
C ALA A 73 7.90 -6.10 5.17
N VAL A 74 7.44 -4.85 5.17
CA VAL A 74 6.04 -4.47 4.94
C VAL A 74 5.99 -3.63 3.67
N VAL A 75 5.25 -4.10 2.67
CA VAL A 75 5.31 -3.57 1.30
C VAL A 75 3.91 -3.22 0.81
N VAL A 76 3.65 -1.94 0.56
CA VAL A 76 2.40 -1.43 0.00
C VAL A 76 2.71 -0.70 -1.30
N ASN A 77 2.62 -1.42 -2.42
CA ASN A 77 3.14 -0.91 -3.69
C ASN A 77 2.15 -1.01 -4.85
N ASP A 78 2.15 -0.02 -5.73
CA ASP A 78 1.45 -0.05 -7.02
C ASP A 78 -0.07 -0.24 -6.90
N ASN A 79 -0.68 0.22 -5.80
CA ASN A 79 -2.12 0.16 -5.61
C ASN A 79 -2.80 1.43 -6.15
N ALA A 80 -4.03 1.31 -6.64
CA ALA A 80 -4.81 2.44 -7.13
C ALA A 80 -6.21 2.48 -6.53
N GLY A 81 -6.84 3.66 -6.43
CA GLY A 81 -8.21 3.72 -5.94
C GLY A 81 -8.62 5.04 -5.29
N VAL A 82 -9.71 4.98 -4.54
CA VAL A 82 -10.33 6.13 -3.88
C VAL A 82 -10.62 5.77 -2.43
N LEU A 83 -10.18 6.63 -1.54
CA LEU A 83 -10.51 6.57 -0.13
C LEU A 83 -11.45 7.73 0.22
N THR A 84 -12.52 7.44 0.96
CA THR A 84 -13.40 8.52 1.45
C THR A 84 -12.93 9.10 2.77
N ASP A 85 -12.04 8.41 3.50
CA ASP A 85 -11.43 8.87 4.75
C ASP A 85 -10.02 8.26 4.96
N GLY A 86 -9.31 8.64 6.02
CA GLY A 86 -8.06 8.02 6.46
C GLY A 86 -6.90 8.12 5.44
N ALA A 87 -6.17 7.01 5.28
CA ALA A 87 -5.04 6.87 4.36
C ALA A 87 -4.95 5.44 3.78
N LEU A 88 -4.14 5.25 2.74
CA LEU A 88 -3.90 3.93 2.16
C LEU A 88 -3.24 2.97 3.15
N LEU A 89 -2.23 3.42 3.90
CA LEU A 89 -1.65 2.67 5.01
C LEU A 89 -1.78 3.49 6.29
N VAL A 90 -2.39 2.91 7.31
CA VAL A 90 -2.64 3.54 8.62
C VAL A 90 -2.02 2.68 9.71
N LEU A 91 -1.05 3.24 10.45
CA LEU A 91 -0.43 2.63 11.62
C LEU A 91 -0.86 3.42 12.86
N ARG A 92 -1.89 2.96 13.58
CA ARG A 92 -2.42 3.66 14.77
C ARG A 92 -1.73 3.25 16.07
N GLY A 93 -1.40 1.97 16.17
CA GLY A 93 -0.78 1.36 17.33
C GLY A 93 0.73 1.65 17.42
N LEU A 94 1.48 0.67 17.92
CA LEU A 94 2.94 0.69 17.84
C LEU A 94 3.38 0.56 16.37
N ALA A 95 4.43 1.26 15.96
CA ALA A 95 5.04 1.07 14.64
C ALA A 95 6.57 1.00 14.83
N SER A 96 7.13 -0.20 14.85
CA SER A 96 8.56 -0.42 15.14
C SER A 96 9.22 -1.30 14.08
N PHE A 97 10.32 -0.81 13.50
CA PHE A 97 11.06 -1.51 12.46
C PHE A 97 12.53 -1.59 12.88
N ALA A 98 13.05 -2.81 12.98
CA ALA A 98 14.38 -3.11 13.49
C ALA A 98 15.20 -3.99 12.53
N SER A 99 16.52 -3.99 12.72
CA SER A 99 17.46 -4.95 12.11
C SER A 99 17.40 -5.01 10.58
N GLY A 100 17.40 -3.87 9.90
CA GLY A 100 17.35 -3.83 8.43
C GLY A 100 15.96 -4.03 7.86
N SER A 101 14.90 -3.85 8.66
CA SER A 101 13.53 -3.97 8.17
C SER A 101 13.18 -2.88 7.17
N TRP A 102 12.18 -3.14 6.34
CA TRP A 102 11.78 -2.22 5.29
C TRP A 102 10.28 -1.99 5.26
N LEU A 103 9.86 -0.73 5.45
CA LEU A 103 8.52 -0.26 5.14
C LEU A 103 8.54 0.46 3.78
N SER A 104 8.00 -0.20 2.77
CA SER A 104 7.91 0.33 1.40
C SER A 104 6.50 0.80 1.10
N VAL A 105 6.32 2.09 0.83
CA VAL A 105 5.09 2.68 0.30
C VAL A 105 5.42 3.34 -1.03
N ARG A 106 5.23 2.63 -2.15
CA ARG A 106 5.70 3.09 -3.46
C ARG A 106 4.71 2.91 -4.60
N GLY A 107 4.73 3.82 -5.57
CA GLY A 107 3.98 3.63 -6.82
C GLY A 107 2.45 3.68 -6.67
N ASN A 108 1.93 4.05 -5.49
CA ASN A 108 0.49 4.05 -5.26
C ASN A 108 -0.17 5.30 -5.85
N SER A 109 -1.38 5.17 -6.37
CA SER A 109 -2.18 6.24 -6.95
C SER A 109 -3.57 6.29 -6.31
N ILE A 110 -3.70 7.06 -5.24
CA ILE A 110 -4.88 7.08 -4.38
C ILE A 110 -5.49 8.47 -4.40
N SER A 111 -6.79 8.55 -4.66
CA SER A 111 -7.55 9.74 -4.28
C SER A 111 -7.75 9.70 -2.76
N GLY A 112 -6.84 10.34 -2.03
CA GLY A 112 -6.76 10.36 -0.57
C GLY A 112 -5.32 10.44 -0.09
N ARG A 113 -5.14 10.35 1.24
CA ARG A 113 -3.83 10.30 1.89
C ARG A 113 -3.16 8.95 1.66
N LEU A 114 -1.83 8.91 1.61
CA LEU A 114 -1.07 7.70 1.32
C LEU A 114 -0.61 6.97 2.59
N LEU A 115 -0.11 7.72 3.57
CA LEU A 115 0.51 7.14 4.76
C LEU A 115 0.05 7.89 6.01
N SER A 116 -0.37 7.15 7.03
CA SER A 116 -0.64 7.68 8.36
C SER A 116 0.15 6.86 9.37
N VAL A 117 1.01 7.51 10.14
CA VAL A 117 1.82 6.89 11.20
C VAL A 117 1.50 7.52 12.55
N PRO A 118 1.93 6.91 13.68
CA PRO A 118 1.66 7.50 14.99
C PRO A 118 2.21 8.92 15.11
N SER A 119 1.46 9.79 15.77
CA SER A 119 1.83 11.19 16.06
C SER A 119 2.32 11.36 17.50
N TYR A 120 3.03 12.47 17.75
CA TYR A 120 3.59 12.82 19.06
C TYR A 120 2.56 12.66 20.20
N PRO A 121 2.93 12.07 21.37
CA PRO A 121 4.29 11.69 21.78
C PRO A 121 4.80 10.36 21.21
N ARG A 122 4.01 9.66 20.39
CA ARG A 122 4.43 8.45 19.69
C ARG A 122 5.02 8.79 18.32
N SER A 123 5.57 7.77 17.67
CA SER A 123 6.15 7.87 16.34
C SER A 123 6.32 6.49 15.72
N ALA A 124 6.48 6.44 14.40
CA ALA A 124 7.07 5.27 13.75
C ALA A 124 8.57 5.23 14.03
N GLU A 125 9.04 4.16 14.66
CA GLU A 125 10.44 3.98 15.06
C GLU A 125 11.20 3.14 14.04
N LEU A 126 12.29 3.70 13.50
CA LEU A 126 13.20 3.02 12.60
C LEU A 126 14.56 2.83 13.28
N VAL A 127 14.91 1.59 13.61
CA VAL A 127 16.21 1.18 14.16
C VAL A 127 16.96 0.38 13.10
N GLN A 128 18.02 0.97 12.54
CA GLN A 128 18.77 0.37 11.41
C GLN A 128 17.86 -0.09 10.25
N SER A 129 16.76 0.62 10.03
CA SER A 129 15.68 0.21 9.12
C SER A 129 15.33 1.33 8.15
N THR A 130 14.63 0.96 7.08
CA THR A 130 14.31 1.84 5.97
C THR A 130 12.80 2.07 5.87
N LEU A 131 12.40 3.33 5.73
CA LEU A 131 11.08 3.74 5.26
C LEU A 131 11.24 4.40 3.89
N THR A 132 10.45 3.97 2.92
CA THR A 132 10.43 4.56 1.59
C THR A 132 9.03 5.05 1.26
N LEU A 133 8.88 6.35 1.02
CA LEU A 133 7.68 6.97 0.49
C LEU A 133 8.02 7.56 -0.89
N HIS A 134 7.87 6.75 -1.96
CA HIS A 134 8.40 7.12 -3.27
C HIS A 134 7.47 6.83 -4.44
N GLY A 135 7.29 7.80 -5.34
CA GLY A 135 6.55 7.61 -6.59
C GLY A 135 5.05 7.48 -6.38
N ASN A 136 4.50 8.11 -5.33
CA ASN A 136 3.09 8.00 -5.00
C ASN A 136 2.32 9.25 -5.42
N ALA A 137 1.09 9.06 -5.89
CA ALA A 137 0.12 10.13 -6.16
C ALA A 137 -1.01 10.06 -5.13
N GLY A 138 -1.22 11.16 -4.42
CA GLY A 138 -2.27 11.36 -3.42
C GLY A 138 -3.16 12.57 -3.76
N SER A 139 -4.24 12.71 -3.00
CA SER A 139 -5.08 13.92 -3.02
C SER A 139 -5.52 14.30 -1.61
N GLY A 140 -6.00 15.53 -1.44
CA GLY A 140 -6.38 16.11 -0.16
C GLY A 140 -5.33 17.08 0.39
N PRO A 141 -5.32 17.33 1.70
CA PRO A 141 -4.49 18.38 2.29
C PRO A 141 -3.01 18.00 2.39
N VAL A 142 -2.72 16.71 2.62
CA VAL A 142 -1.36 16.20 2.85
C VAL A 142 -1.22 14.79 2.27
N VAL A 143 0.00 14.39 1.90
CA VAL A 143 0.30 13.01 1.48
C VAL A 143 0.46 12.07 2.67
N MET A 144 0.86 12.61 3.82
CA MET A 144 1.21 11.88 5.02
C MET A 144 0.85 12.67 6.27
N ASP A 145 0.54 11.97 7.36
CA ASP A 145 0.52 12.53 8.71
C ASP A 145 1.25 11.60 9.72
N GLY A 146 1.44 12.10 10.94
CA GLY A 146 2.21 11.43 11.97
C GLY A 146 3.67 11.87 12.00
N THR A 147 4.49 11.20 12.83
CA THR A 147 5.91 11.50 12.99
C THR A 147 6.74 10.23 12.82
N VAL A 148 7.78 10.31 12.00
CA VAL A 148 8.80 9.27 11.90
C VAL A 148 9.93 9.65 12.84
N ALA A 149 10.11 8.88 13.92
CA ALA A 149 11.24 9.03 14.80
C ALA A 149 12.36 8.12 14.33
N LEU A 150 13.52 8.73 14.27
CA LEU A 150 14.74 8.05 13.91
C LEU A 150 15.48 7.72 15.23
N GLY A 151 15.54 6.43 15.65
CA GLY A 151 16.31 5.91 16.82
C GLY A 151 17.58 5.07 16.46
N GLY A 152 18.74 5.26 17.12
CA GLY A 152 20.07 4.63 16.79
C GLY A 152 20.84 4.98 15.48
N ALA A 153 22.08 4.54 15.23
CA ALA A 153 22.73 4.78 13.92
C ALA A 153 22.11 3.92 12.77
N GLY A 154 22.21 4.34 11.50
CA GLY A 154 21.92 3.47 10.33
C GLY A 154 20.46 3.42 9.82
N ARG A 155 19.64 4.39 10.19
CA ARG A 155 18.21 4.50 9.82
C ARG A 155 18.06 5.34 8.56
N LYS A 156 17.07 5.04 7.72
CA LYS A 156 16.89 5.76 6.45
C LYS A 156 15.42 6.01 6.13
N PHE A 157 15.01 7.29 6.09
CA PHE A 157 13.71 7.68 5.55
C PHE A 157 13.91 8.37 4.20
N PHE A 158 13.46 7.72 3.12
CA PHE A 158 13.56 8.23 1.76
C PHE A 158 12.23 8.71 1.24
N VAL A 159 12.24 9.89 0.62
CA VAL A 159 11.04 10.51 0.06
C VAL A 159 11.34 11.02 -1.33
N GLY A 160 10.46 10.77 -2.29
CA GLY A 160 10.68 11.22 -3.66
C GLY A 160 9.46 11.05 -4.56
N CYS A 161 9.37 11.84 -5.62
CA CYS A 161 8.34 11.68 -6.66
C CYS A 161 6.92 11.60 -6.12
N LEU A 162 6.59 12.53 -5.22
CA LEU A 162 5.26 12.66 -4.71
C LEU A 162 4.45 13.58 -5.60
N THR A 163 3.21 13.18 -5.87
CA THR A 163 2.20 14.02 -6.51
C THR A 163 1.07 14.25 -5.53
N LEU A 164 0.65 15.49 -5.33
CA LEU A 164 -0.48 15.85 -4.48
C LEU A 164 -1.46 16.70 -5.30
N ASN A 165 -2.73 16.32 -5.34
CA ASN A 165 -3.78 17.03 -6.09
C ASN A 165 -3.43 17.25 -7.57
N GLY A 166 -2.78 16.25 -8.18
CA GLY A 166 -2.34 16.31 -9.58
C GLY A 166 -1.07 17.13 -9.82
N GLN A 167 -0.47 17.74 -8.78
CA GLN A 167 0.77 18.51 -8.89
C GLN A 167 1.96 17.71 -8.35
N ALA A 168 3.03 17.62 -9.15
CA ALA A 168 4.29 17.01 -8.71
C ALA A 168 4.98 17.93 -7.69
N LEU A 169 5.31 17.39 -6.52
CA LEU A 169 5.92 18.12 -5.42
C LEU A 169 7.44 18.21 -5.57
N GLN A 170 8.00 19.39 -5.31
CA GLN A 170 9.45 19.56 -5.17
C GLN A 170 9.90 19.08 -3.78
N PRO A 171 11.18 18.71 -3.58
CA PRO A 171 11.71 18.32 -2.27
C PRO A 171 11.44 19.32 -1.14
N MET A 172 11.40 20.62 -1.46
CA MET A 172 11.11 21.69 -0.49
C MET A 172 9.65 21.66 0.00
N ASP A 173 8.74 21.10 -0.80
CA ASP A 173 7.29 21.04 -0.51
C ASP A 173 6.90 19.77 0.26
N TYR A 174 7.80 18.80 0.45
CA TYR A 174 7.45 17.56 1.16
C TYR A 174 7.01 17.83 2.60
N ARG A 175 7.62 18.82 3.27
CA ARG A 175 7.23 19.20 4.64
C ARG A 175 5.84 19.83 4.68
N SER A 176 5.51 20.72 3.75
CA SER A 176 4.16 21.30 3.66
C SER A 176 3.10 20.27 3.25
N ALA A 177 3.51 19.21 2.54
CA ALA A 177 2.68 18.05 2.25
C ALA A 177 2.57 17.03 3.40
N GLY A 178 3.01 17.38 4.62
CA GLY A 178 2.82 16.58 5.83
C GLY A 178 3.91 15.55 6.12
N VAL A 179 5.01 15.52 5.36
CA VAL A 179 6.15 14.64 5.63
C VAL A 179 6.96 15.20 6.81
N VAL A 180 6.80 14.57 7.98
CA VAL A 180 7.47 14.97 9.22
C VAL A 180 8.53 13.95 9.62
N GLY A 181 9.73 14.46 9.93
CA GLY A 181 10.91 13.69 10.28
C GLY A 181 12.17 14.19 9.56
N GLU A 182 13.29 13.54 9.85
CA GLU A 182 14.52 13.68 9.09
C GLU A 182 14.46 12.70 7.92
N PHE A 183 14.46 13.21 6.69
CA PHE A 183 14.37 12.40 5.48
C PHE A 183 15.38 12.84 4.42
N ARG A 184 15.79 11.89 3.57
CA ARG A 184 16.62 12.15 2.40
C ARG A 184 15.72 12.20 1.16
N PRO A 185 15.64 13.34 0.45
CA PRO A 185 14.93 13.41 -0.81
C PRO A 185 15.66 12.61 -1.89
N VAL A 186 14.91 11.93 -2.74
CA VAL A 186 15.42 11.16 -3.88
C VAL A 186 14.77 11.66 -5.17
N ALA A 187 15.62 11.91 -6.17
CA ALA A 187 15.18 12.44 -7.46
C ALA A 187 14.38 11.40 -8.26
N CYS A 188 13.44 11.88 -9.06
CA CYS A 188 12.68 11.03 -9.95
C CYS A 188 13.53 10.42 -11.06
N GLY A 189 13.31 9.14 -11.31
CA GLY A 189 14.10 8.36 -12.26
C GLY A 189 15.43 7.85 -11.71
N ALA A 190 15.84 8.24 -10.49
CA ALA A 190 17.08 7.74 -9.89
C ALA A 190 17.04 6.21 -9.69
N CYS A 191 18.17 5.55 -9.97
CA CYS A 191 18.42 4.15 -9.63
C CYS A 191 18.97 4.03 -8.20
N ASP A 192 18.21 4.42 -7.18
CA ASP A 192 18.64 4.27 -5.79
C ASP A 192 18.21 2.89 -5.25
N ALA A 193 19.19 2.09 -4.83
CA ALA A 193 18.95 0.75 -4.29
C ALA A 193 18.22 0.78 -2.94
N ASP A 194 18.44 1.81 -2.13
CA ASP A 194 17.77 1.94 -0.83
C ASP A 194 16.27 2.30 -0.98
N VAL A 195 15.86 2.78 -2.16
CA VAL A 195 14.45 3.06 -2.48
C VAL A 195 13.78 1.87 -3.15
N ARG A 196 14.50 1.12 -3.97
CA ARG A 196 13.92 0.11 -4.87
C ARG A 196 14.05 -1.31 -4.34
N CYS A 197 15.00 -1.57 -3.44
CA CYS A 197 15.37 -2.92 -3.04
C CYS A 197 15.36 -3.07 -1.52
N PHE A 198 15.06 -4.27 -1.06
CA PHE A 198 15.27 -4.68 0.31
C PHE A 198 16.77 -4.83 0.57
N ALA A 199 17.34 -3.90 1.33
CA ALA A 199 18.79 -3.76 1.48
C ALA A 199 19.47 -5.04 1.96
N ALA A 200 18.90 -5.74 2.95
CA ALA A 200 19.53 -6.92 3.56
C ALA A 200 19.71 -8.10 2.60
N ALA A 201 18.89 -8.20 1.53
CA ALA A 201 19.01 -9.27 0.53
C ALA A 201 19.35 -8.74 -0.88
N THR A 202 19.92 -7.53 -0.96
CA THR A 202 20.39 -6.95 -2.23
C THR A 202 21.90 -7.01 -2.34
N ARG A 203 22.40 -7.64 -3.42
CA ARG A 203 23.83 -7.71 -3.74
C ARG A 203 24.31 -6.48 -4.49
N ALA A 204 23.53 -6.03 -5.47
CA ALA A 204 23.88 -4.89 -6.32
C ALA A 204 22.65 -4.29 -7.00
N MET A 205 22.81 -3.09 -7.56
CA MET A 205 21.86 -2.50 -8.51
C MET A 205 22.43 -2.60 -9.92
N SER A 206 21.62 -3.03 -10.89
CA SER A 206 22.03 -3.03 -12.30
C SER A 206 21.95 -1.62 -12.90
N GLY A 207 22.64 -1.40 -14.03
CA GLY A 207 22.53 -0.15 -14.79
C GLY A 207 21.11 0.16 -15.31
N SER A 208 20.19 -0.80 -15.29
CA SER A 208 18.79 -0.62 -15.68
C SER A 208 17.85 -0.39 -14.49
N CYS A 209 18.35 0.13 -13.37
CA CYS A 209 17.65 0.27 -12.09
C CYS A 209 16.95 -1.03 -11.60
N ARG A 210 17.54 -2.21 -11.84
CA ARG A 210 17.01 -3.49 -11.31
C ARG A 210 17.87 -4.02 -10.17
N CYS A 211 17.22 -4.41 -9.09
CA CYS A 211 17.87 -5.06 -7.97
C CYS A 211 18.44 -6.41 -8.42
N ARG A 212 19.70 -6.69 -8.03
CA ARG A 212 20.33 -8.00 -8.13
C ARG A 212 20.40 -8.57 -6.72
N CYS A 213 19.70 -9.66 -6.49
CA CYS A 213 19.53 -10.20 -5.16
C CYS A 213 20.76 -10.97 -4.70
N ALA A 214 21.03 -10.91 -3.40
CA ALA A 214 21.93 -11.83 -2.73
C ALA A 214 21.25 -13.20 -2.55
N GLU A 215 21.98 -14.15 -1.98
CA GLU A 215 21.39 -15.43 -1.61
C GLU A 215 20.23 -15.20 -0.62
N GLY A 216 19.10 -15.92 -0.81
CA GLY A 216 17.89 -15.74 -0.02
C GLY A 216 17.02 -14.52 -0.40
N GLY A 217 17.41 -13.70 -1.39
CA GLY A 217 16.58 -12.61 -1.90
C GLY A 217 15.77 -13.01 -3.14
N TYR A 218 14.50 -12.61 -3.18
CA TYR A 218 13.55 -13.02 -4.23
C TYR A 218 12.84 -11.85 -4.90
N GLY A 219 12.48 -12.04 -6.17
CA GLY A 219 11.68 -11.10 -6.94
C GLY A 219 12.44 -9.82 -7.35
N ARG A 220 11.69 -8.82 -7.81
CA ARG A 220 12.25 -7.56 -8.34
C ARG A 220 12.85 -6.65 -7.26
N ASP A 221 12.34 -6.78 -6.03
CA ASP A 221 12.69 -5.92 -4.90
C ASP A 221 13.63 -6.66 -3.92
N CYS A 222 14.06 -7.89 -4.25
CA CYS A 222 14.92 -8.73 -3.41
C CYS A 222 14.36 -8.98 -2.00
N LEU A 223 13.08 -9.27 -1.90
CA LEU A 223 12.43 -9.57 -0.62
C LEU A 223 13.02 -10.85 0.01
N PRO A 224 13.03 -10.95 1.36
CA PRO A 224 13.72 -12.04 2.08
C PRO A 224 13.07 -13.42 1.94
N MET A 225 11.95 -13.52 1.21
CA MET A 225 11.31 -14.80 0.89
C MET A 225 10.58 -14.74 -0.45
N TYR A 226 10.35 -15.91 -1.04
CA TYR A 226 9.58 -16.05 -2.28
C TYR A 226 8.08 -15.88 -2.01
N LEU A 227 7.50 -14.78 -2.49
CA LEU A 227 6.05 -14.61 -2.51
C LEU A 227 5.50 -15.17 -3.84
N PRO A 228 4.58 -16.15 -3.83
CA PRO A 228 3.98 -16.64 -5.05
C PRO A 228 3.24 -15.50 -5.75
N HIS A 229 3.56 -15.26 -7.01
CA HIS A 229 2.77 -14.36 -7.83
C HIS A 229 1.52 -15.11 -8.28
N VAL A 230 0.37 -14.62 -7.85
CA VAL A 230 -0.90 -15.10 -8.39
C VAL A 230 -1.10 -14.32 -9.68
N ASP A 231 -0.75 -14.92 -10.81
CA ASP A 231 -1.24 -14.46 -12.11
C ASP A 231 -2.77 -14.54 -12.01
N GLY A 232 -3.41 -13.41 -11.71
CA GLY A 232 -4.86 -13.35 -11.56
C GLY A 232 -5.49 -14.06 -12.75
N CYS A 233 -6.40 -15.00 -12.49
CA CYS A 233 -7.09 -15.72 -13.55
C CYS A 233 -7.54 -14.69 -14.60
N ASN A 234 -6.99 -14.81 -15.82
CA ASN A 234 -7.20 -13.90 -16.94
C ASN A 234 -8.58 -13.22 -16.90
N ARG A 235 -8.59 -11.87 -16.89
CA ARG A 235 -9.73 -10.91 -17.00
C ARG A 235 -10.07 -10.11 -15.74
N THR A 236 -9.15 -9.27 -15.28
CA THR A 236 -9.55 -7.93 -14.86
C THR A 236 -9.44 -7.04 -16.11
N PRO A 237 -10.54 -6.50 -16.68
CA PRO A 237 -10.45 -5.55 -17.78
C PRO A 237 -9.52 -4.40 -17.39
N GLY A 238 -8.59 -4.05 -18.27
CA GLY A 238 -7.64 -2.95 -18.06
C GLY A 238 -8.37 -1.64 -17.74
N MET A 239 -7.67 -0.75 -17.03
CA MET A 239 -8.15 0.57 -16.59
C MET A 239 -8.98 1.26 -17.69
N PRO A 240 -10.26 1.59 -17.45
CA PRO A 240 -10.93 2.59 -18.25
C PRO A 240 -10.20 3.93 -18.00
N GLN A 241 -9.77 4.57 -19.08
CA GLN A 241 -9.39 5.98 -19.04
C GLN A 241 -10.62 6.78 -18.57
N LEU A 242 -10.52 7.45 -17.42
CA LEU A 242 -11.56 8.34 -16.92
C LEU A 242 -11.54 9.63 -17.75
N SER A 243 -12.17 9.62 -18.93
CA SER A 243 -12.55 10.83 -19.65
C SER A 243 -13.87 11.36 -19.08
N HIS A 244 -13.79 12.52 -18.44
CA HIS A 244 -14.94 13.25 -17.90
C HIS A 244 -15.83 13.80 -19.02
N THR A 245 -16.82 13.02 -19.48
CA THR A 245 -18.07 13.57 -20.02
C THR A 245 -19.19 12.55 -19.85
N ALA A 246 -20.00 12.68 -18.80
CA ALA A 246 -21.21 11.89 -18.64
C ALA A 246 -22.41 12.73 -19.10
N THR A 247 -22.94 12.42 -20.29
CA THR A 247 -24.26 12.88 -20.74
C THR A 247 -25.28 11.83 -20.28
N LEU A 248 -26.18 12.18 -19.36
CA LEU A 248 -27.26 11.32 -18.90
C LEU A 248 -28.23 11.04 -20.06
N THR A 249 -28.42 9.77 -20.42
CA THR A 249 -29.59 9.34 -21.21
C THR A 249 -30.39 8.33 -20.41
N GLU A 250 -31.63 8.70 -20.10
CA GLU A 250 -32.60 7.93 -19.35
C GLU A 250 -33.04 6.71 -20.17
N THR A 251 -32.84 5.49 -19.65
CA THR A 251 -33.32 4.27 -20.31
C THR A 251 -34.51 3.70 -19.53
N ARG A 252 -35.72 3.86 -20.08
CA ARG A 252 -36.94 3.19 -19.61
C ARG A 252 -36.85 1.69 -19.88
N SER A 253 -36.99 0.88 -18.84
CA SER A 253 -37.13 -0.58 -18.92
C SER A 253 -38.57 -0.97 -19.31
N LEU A 254 -38.74 -1.76 -20.38
CA LEU A 254 -39.98 -2.44 -20.72
C LEU A 254 -40.00 -3.84 -20.10
N THR A 255 -40.96 -4.11 -19.22
CA THR A 255 -41.24 -5.44 -18.65
C THR A 255 -42.10 -6.24 -19.65
N PRO A 256 -41.73 -7.48 -20.03
CA PRO A 256 -42.60 -8.32 -20.84
C PRO A 256 -43.63 -9.04 -19.96
N MET A 257 -44.92 -8.77 -20.21
CA MET A 257 -46.04 -9.45 -19.57
C MET A 257 -46.35 -10.75 -20.31
N TRP A 258 -46.28 -11.90 -19.62
CA TRP A 258 -46.67 -13.19 -20.18
C TRP A 258 -48.19 -13.39 -19.98
N THR A 259 -48.91 -13.69 -21.06
CA THR A 259 -50.32 -14.11 -21.03
C THR A 259 -50.43 -15.60 -21.35
N ALA A 260 -51.05 -16.36 -20.45
CA ALA A 260 -51.40 -17.77 -20.66
C ALA A 260 -52.82 -17.86 -21.25
N THR A 261 -52.98 -18.62 -22.34
CA THR A 261 -54.26 -18.92 -22.98
C THR A 261 -54.81 -20.25 -22.41
N PRO A 262 -56.07 -20.30 -21.92
CA PRO A 262 -56.70 -21.57 -21.56
C PRO A 262 -57.40 -22.21 -22.75
N THR A 263 -57.21 -23.53 -22.91
CA THR A 263 -57.97 -24.41 -23.81
C THR A 263 -59.34 -24.75 -23.20
N PRO A 264 -60.45 -24.65 -23.93
CA PRO A 264 -61.73 -25.17 -23.46
C PRO A 264 -61.87 -26.66 -23.82
N SER A 265 -62.35 -27.43 -22.85
CA SER A 265 -62.84 -28.79 -23.01
C SER A 265 -64.38 -28.78 -22.99
N LEU A 266 -64.96 -29.28 -24.09
CA LEU A 266 -66.37 -29.65 -24.37
C LEU A 266 -67.48 -28.65 -24.02
#